data_AF-A0A6A5XY61-F1
#
_entry.id   AF-A0A6A5XY61-F1
#
_cell.length_a   1.000
_cell.length_b   1.000
_cell.length_c   1.000
_cell.angle_alpha   90.00
_cell.angle_beta   90.00
_cell.angle_gamma   90.00
#
_symmetry.space_group_name_H-M   'P 1'
#
loop_
_entity.id
_entity.type
_entity.pdbx_description
1 polymer ?
#
loop_
_entity_poly.entity_id
_entity_poly.type
_entity_poly.pdbx_seq_one_letter_code
_entity_poly.pdbx_strand_id
1 'polypeptide(L)'
;MVLSWISRLFSPTFAWPHRVLHSVPLASSLPAVPQLWPRHVRRMTGCLHALLRRFSIVYCGWYGIQYDHYMVQLPFGLILKWTTRTRLEEVVATKLARSAGFPVPLIISYGEHEPVPGLPPTRVSILMTRLPGAALGDVHKELPPEQLQTICSELRTMLETMREWKHPQGGQRVCSISGTSIVSARVPDHIIGPCESESDFNKQLLAPARPGRKNSKEKFARVKKLHAMQHSIVFTHGDLKHHNLLVHDGHVPGFIDWESAGWCPEYWEFTTALKFCSEDFWWYDFNMKLGASRYMEELEYERALTGLTSGSYSFLY
;
A
#
# COMPACT_ATOMS: atom_id res chain seq x y z
N MET A 1 -2.44 -10.31 -38.99
CA MET A 1 -1.68 -9.66 -37.89
C MET A 1 -2.47 -8.54 -37.20
N VAL A 2 -2.93 -7.48 -37.87
CA VAL A 2 -3.60 -6.34 -37.20
C VAL A 2 -4.84 -6.72 -36.39
N LEU A 3 -5.72 -7.58 -36.94
CA LEU A 3 -6.93 -8.06 -36.24
C LEU A 3 -6.63 -8.86 -34.95
N SER A 4 -5.53 -9.62 -34.90
CA SER A 4 -5.16 -10.37 -33.70
C SER A 4 -4.51 -9.51 -32.62
N TRP A 5 -3.94 -8.36 -32.99
CA TRP A 5 -3.43 -7.38 -32.03
C TRP A 5 -4.56 -6.57 -31.41
N ILE A 6 -5.54 -6.17 -32.22
CA ILE A 6 -6.73 -5.48 -31.73
C ILE A 6 -7.50 -6.39 -30.75
N SER A 7 -7.70 -7.67 -31.08
CA SER A 7 -8.38 -8.60 -30.15
C SER A 7 -7.63 -8.78 -28.83
N ARG A 8 -6.28 -8.76 -28.84
CA ARG A 8 -5.48 -8.79 -27.62
C ARG A 8 -5.71 -7.57 -26.74
N LEU A 9 -5.82 -6.37 -27.29
CA LEU A 9 -6.04 -5.15 -26.51
C LEU A 9 -7.35 -5.17 -25.72
N PHE A 10 -8.39 -5.84 -26.24
CA PHE A 10 -9.65 -6.01 -25.52
C PHE A 10 -9.65 -7.18 -24.54
N SER A 11 -8.60 -8.02 -24.54
CA SER A 11 -8.53 -9.18 -23.65
C SER A 11 -8.42 -8.75 -22.18
N PRO A 12 -9.11 -9.43 -21.25
CA PRO A 12 -9.00 -9.14 -19.83
C PRO A 12 -7.62 -9.47 -19.26
N THR A 13 -6.83 -10.27 -19.98
CA THR A 13 -5.45 -10.64 -19.61
C THR A 13 -4.40 -9.69 -20.15
N PHE A 14 -4.78 -8.73 -21.01
CA PHE A 14 -3.83 -7.78 -21.55
C PHE A 14 -3.26 -6.90 -20.43
N ALA A 15 -1.94 -6.88 -20.34
CA ALA A 15 -1.18 -6.05 -19.42
C ALA A 15 -0.22 -5.16 -20.21
N TRP A 16 0.03 -3.97 -19.67
CA TRP A 16 0.99 -3.04 -20.27
C TRP A 16 2.42 -3.51 -20.00
N PRO A 17 3.38 -3.16 -20.87
CA PRO A 17 4.80 -3.29 -20.53
C PRO A 17 5.08 -2.61 -19.18
N HIS A 18 5.74 -3.34 -18.29
CA HIS A 18 6.13 -2.82 -16.99
C HIS A 18 7.52 -2.17 -17.09
N ARG A 19 7.83 -1.30 -16.13
CA ARG A 19 9.21 -0.83 -15.96
C ARG A 19 9.98 -1.93 -15.25
N VAL A 20 11.09 -2.36 -15.82
CA VAL A 20 12.04 -3.19 -15.08
C VAL A 20 12.78 -2.27 -14.11
N LEU A 21 13.01 -2.70 -12.87
CA LEU A 21 13.81 -1.91 -11.94
C LEU A 21 15.20 -1.63 -12.56
N HIS A 22 15.73 -0.42 -12.39
CA HIS A 22 16.95 0.06 -13.06
C HIS A 22 16.88 0.30 -14.58
N SER A 23 15.76 0.03 -15.26
CA SER A 23 15.58 0.48 -16.66
C SER A 23 15.56 2.00 -16.80
N VAL A 24 15.29 2.71 -15.70
CA VAL A 24 15.45 4.14 -15.53
C VAL A 24 16.19 4.40 -14.22
N PRO A 25 16.95 5.51 -14.09
CA PRO A 25 17.62 5.85 -12.85
C PRO A 25 16.63 5.95 -11.68
N LEU A 26 17.00 5.36 -10.55
CA LEU A 26 16.26 5.52 -9.30
C LEU A 26 16.54 6.90 -8.72
N ALA A 27 15.49 7.53 -8.18
CA ALA A 27 15.62 8.86 -7.60
C ALA A 27 16.39 8.81 -6.26
N SER A 28 17.58 9.42 -6.24
CA SER A 28 18.41 9.57 -5.03
C SER A 28 17.86 10.58 -4.02
N SER A 29 16.79 11.30 -4.38
CA SER A 29 16.10 12.26 -3.52
C SER A 29 14.61 12.20 -3.80
N LEU A 30 13.79 12.71 -2.86
CA LEU A 30 12.35 12.77 -3.02
C LEU A 30 11.98 13.50 -4.33
N PRO A 31 11.25 12.85 -5.26
CA PRO A 31 10.74 13.53 -6.45
C PRO A 31 9.74 14.63 -6.09
N ALA A 32 9.46 15.53 -7.04
CA ALA A 32 8.45 16.56 -6.84
C ALA A 32 7.08 15.92 -6.54
N VAL A 33 6.47 16.31 -5.42
CA VAL A 33 5.17 15.77 -4.99
C VAL A 33 4.11 16.11 -6.04
N PRO A 34 3.46 15.10 -6.65
CA PRO A 34 2.46 15.32 -7.68
C PRO A 34 1.27 16.17 -7.19
N GLN A 35 0.94 17.21 -7.96
CA GLN A 35 -0.23 18.04 -7.67
C GLN A 35 -1.52 17.32 -8.06
N LEU A 36 -2.53 17.42 -7.20
CA LEU A 36 -3.85 16.88 -7.46
C LEU A 36 -4.64 17.77 -8.43
N TRP A 37 -5.51 17.15 -9.21
CA TRP A 37 -6.41 17.86 -10.10
C TRP A 37 -7.42 18.69 -9.30
N PRO A 38 -7.91 19.82 -9.85
CA PRO A 38 -8.96 20.60 -9.22
C PRO A 38 -10.19 19.73 -8.90
N ARG A 39 -10.86 20.04 -7.80
CA ARG A 39 -12.00 19.24 -7.30
C ARG A 39 -13.10 19.01 -8.34
N HIS A 40 -13.41 20.02 -9.16
CA HIS A 40 -14.43 19.89 -10.21
C HIS A 40 -14.03 18.87 -11.30
N VAL A 41 -12.75 18.82 -11.70
CA VAL A 41 -12.23 17.82 -12.65
C VAL A 41 -12.34 16.42 -12.06
N ARG A 42 -11.98 16.27 -10.78
CA ARG A 42 -12.08 14.98 -10.08
C ARG A 42 -13.53 14.51 -9.95
N ARG A 43 -14.48 15.41 -9.72
CA ARG A 43 -15.91 15.06 -9.71
C ARG A 43 -16.43 14.62 -11.07
N MET A 44 -16.10 15.36 -12.14
CA MET A 44 -16.46 14.96 -13.51
C MET A 44 -15.87 13.59 -13.87
N THR A 45 -14.61 13.36 -13.48
CA THR A 45 -13.93 12.07 -13.67
C THR A 45 -14.60 10.96 -12.84
N GLY A 46 -15.07 11.25 -11.64
CA GLY A 46 -15.84 10.32 -10.80
C GLY A 46 -17.12 9.84 -11.50
N CYS A 47 -17.87 10.75 -12.13
CA CYS A 47 -19.03 10.40 -12.95
C CYS A 47 -18.66 9.50 -14.12
N LEU A 48 -17.56 9.80 -14.84
CA LEU A 48 -17.07 8.95 -15.92
C LEU A 48 -16.68 7.56 -15.41
N HIS A 49 -15.98 7.46 -14.29
CA HIS A 49 -15.62 6.19 -13.68
C HIS A 49 -16.86 5.37 -13.32
N ALA A 50 -17.95 6.00 -12.84
CA ALA A 50 -19.20 5.31 -12.56
C ALA A 50 -19.82 4.67 -13.82
N LEU A 51 -19.69 5.33 -14.98
CA LEU A 51 -20.10 4.77 -16.28
C LEU A 51 -19.20 3.60 -16.69
N LEU A 52 -17.87 3.75 -16.55
CA LEU A 52 -16.91 2.67 -16.83
C LEU A 52 -17.20 1.43 -15.98
N ARG A 53 -17.56 1.62 -14.71
CA ARG A 53 -17.96 0.54 -13.80
C ARG A 53 -19.18 -0.23 -14.30
N ARG A 54 -20.22 0.47 -14.78
CA ARG A 54 -21.39 -0.18 -15.39
C ARG A 54 -21.04 -0.92 -16.68
N PHE A 55 -20.21 -0.30 -17.52
CA PHE A 55 -19.71 -0.93 -18.75
C PHE A 55 -18.93 -2.22 -18.46
N SER A 56 -18.12 -2.23 -17.40
CA SER A 56 -17.32 -3.39 -17.01
C SER A 56 -18.15 -4.64 -16.71
N ILE A 57 -19.38 -4.50 -16.19
CA ILE A 57 -20.29 -5.64 -15.98
C ILE A 57 -20.57 -6.37 -17.30
N VAL A 58 -20.87 -5.60 -18.35
CA VAL A 58 -21.15 -6.14 -19.70
C VAL A 58 -19.87 -6.72 -20.30
N TYR A 59 -18.75 -6.01 -20.16
CA TYR A 59 -17.44 -6.46 -20.62
C TYR A 59 -17.01 -7.78 -19.98
N CYS A 60 -17.15 -7.92 -18.67
CA CYS A 60 -16.89 -9.18 -17.96
C CYS A 60 -17.79 -10.30 -18.46
N GLY A 61 -19.06 -10.00 -18.73
CA GLY A 61 -20.02 -10.93 -19.34
C GLY A 61 -19.57 -11.43 -20.73
N TRP A 62 -19.01 -10.57 -21.58
CA TRP A 62 -18.50 -10.96 -22.90
C TRP A 62 -17.36 -11.97 -22.83
N TYR A 63 -16.53 -11.91 -21.79
CA TYR A 63 -15.37 -12.79 -21.61
C TYR A 63 -15.61 -13.92 -20.60
N GLY A 64 -16.81 -14.02 -20.02
CA GLY A 64 -17.15 -15.04 -19.03
C GLY A 64 -16.31 -14.93 -17.74
N ILE A 65 -15.78 -13.75 -17.41
CA ILE A 65 -14.99 -13.54 -16.19
C ILE A 65 -15.86 -13.01 -15.06
N GLN A 66 -15.50 -13.35 -13.82
CA GLN A 66 -16.20 -12.84 -12.65
C GLN A 66 -16.00 -11.32 -12.54
N TYR A 67 -17.09 -10.60 -12.33
CA TYR A 67 -17.04 -9.17 -12.08
C TYR A 67 -16.63 -8.90 -10.62
N ASP A 68 -15.58 -8.11 -10.46
CA ASP A 68 -15.08 -7.65 -9.15
C ASP A 68 -15.52 -6.20 -8.92
N HIS A 69 -16.22 -5.97 -7.81
CA HIS A 69 -16.77 -4.67 -7.45
C HIS A 69 -15.70 -3.65 -6.99
N TYR A 70 -14.52 -4.13 -6.58
CA TYR A 70 -13.39 -3.38 -6.04
C TYR A 70 -12.28 -3.17 -7.06
N MET A 71 -12.02 -4.19 -7.90
CA MET A 71 -11.01 -4.19 -8.94
C MET A 71 -11.66 -4.38 -10.31
N VAL A 72 -12.27 -3.31 -10.81
CA VAL A 72 -13.10 -3.31 -12.00
C VAL A 72 -12.24 -3.48 -13.26
N GLN A 73 -12.46 -4.56 -14.00
CA GLN A 73 -11.70 -4.90 -15.20
C GLN A 73 -12.24 -4.15 -16.42
N LEU A 74 -11.34 -3.53 -17.19
CA LEU A 74 -11.69 -2.78 -18.39
C LEU A 74 -10.82 -3.22 -19.58
N PRO A 75 -11.30 -3.01 -20.82
CA PRO A 75 -10.47 -3.16 -22.02
C PRO A 75 -9.18 -2.34 -21.96
N PHE A 76 -8.25 -2.66 -22.85
CA PHE A 76 -6.95 -2.00 -22.98
C PHE A 76 -6.06 -2.18 -21.75
N GLY A 77 -6.27 -3.27 -20.99
CA GLY A 77 -5.49 -3.56 -19.80
C GLY A 77 -5.62 -2.44 -18.77
N LEU A 78 -6.83 -1.93 -18.60
CA LEU A 78 -7.14 -0.91 -17.62
C LEU A 78 -7.83 -1.55 -16.42
N ILE A 79 -7.51 -1.04 -15.24
CA ILE A 79 -8.08 -1.46 -13.97
C ILE A 79 -8.60 -0.22 -13.29
N LEU A 80 -9.86 -0.27 -12.85
CA LEU A 80 -10.49 0.77 -12.05
C LEU A 80 -10.62 0.26 -10.61
N LYS A 81 -9.74 0.75 -9.73
CA LYS A 81 -9.81 0.52 -8.28
C LYS A 81 -10.92 1.37 -7.69
N TRP A 82 -11.86 0.73 -7.00
CA TRP A 82 -13.03 1.35 -6.40
C TRP A 82 -13.33 0.70 -5.05
N THR A 83 -12.55 1.06 -4.03
CA THR A 83 -12.69 0.53 -2.67
C THR A 83 -13.08 1.64 -1.70
N THR A 84 -13.63 1.25 -0.54
CA THR A 84 -13.91 2.19 0.57
C THR A 84 -12.64 2.83 1.13
N ARG A 85 -11.47 2.20 0.93
CA ARG A 85 -10.16 2.66 1.39
C ARG A 85 -9.41 3.52 0.36
N THR A 86 -9.87 3.52 -0.89
CA THR A 86 -9.22 4.27 -1.98
C THR A 86 -9.22 5.77 -1.67
N ARG A 87 -8.03 6.38 -1.78
CA ARG A 87 -7.76 7.75 -1.31
C ARG A 87 -6.93 8.55 -2.31
N LEU A 88 -6.89 9.86 -2.13
CA LEU A 88 -6.05 10.74 -2.95
C LEU A 88 -4.57 10.54 -2.63
N GLU A 89 -4.26 10.19 -1.39
CA GLU A 89 -2.92 9.89 -0.94
C GLU A 89 -2.31 8.72 -1.73
N GLU A 90 -3.10 7.68 -2.06
CA GLU A 90 -2.67 6.58 -2.93
C GLU A 90 -2.28 7.06 -4.33
N VAL A 91 -3.06 8.00 -4.90
CA VAL A 91 -2.77 8.59 -6.21
C VAL A 91 -1.43 9.33 -6.19
N VAL A 92 -1.21 10.15 -5.16
CA VAL A 92 0.02 10.94 -5.03
C VAL A 92 1.21 10.01 -4.80
N ALA A 93 1.09 9.04 -3.88
CA ALA A 93 2.14 8.09 -3.56
C ALA A 93 2.51 7.20 -4.76
N THR A 94 1.53 6.66 -5.49
CA THR A 94 1.79 5.84 -6.69
C THR A 94 2.47 6.66 -7.78
N LYS A 95 2.03 7.91 -8.02
CA LYS A 95 2.67 8.79 -9.00
C LYS A 95 4.10 9.17 -8.57
N LEU A 96 4.33 9.42 -7.28
CA LEU A 96 5.64 9.70 -6.72
C LEU A 96 6.58 8.49 -6.91
N ALA A 97 6.16 7.30 -6.50
CA ALA A 97 6.90 6.05 -6.69
C ALA A 97 7.24 5.81 -8.16
N ARG A 98 6.28 6.05 -9.08
CA ARG A 98 6.53 5.95 -10.52
C ARG A 98 7.57 6.97 -10.99
N SER A 99 7.52 8.21 -10.50
CA SER A 99 8.50 9.24 -10.84
C SER A 99 9.89 8.94 -10.27
N ALA A 100 9.96 8.16 -9.18
CA ALA A 100 11.20 7.68 -8.60
C ALA A 100 11.84 6.50 -9.35
N GLY A 101 11.20 6.02 -10.43
CA GLY A 101 11.69 4.90 -11.22
C GLY A 101 11.15 3.53 -10.80
N PHE A 102 10.24 3.46 -9.81
CA PHE A 102 9.73 2.18 -9.34
C PHE A 102 8.75 1.53 -10.34
N PRO A 103 8.75 0.19 -10.40
CA PRO A 103 7.78 -0.60 -11.14
C PRO A 103 6.40 -0.53 -10.46
N VAL A 104 5.61 0.49 -10.79
CA VAL A 104 4.26 0.69 -10.25
C VAL A 104 3.26 1.03 -11.37
N PRO A 105 1.94 0.87 -11.16
CA PRO A 105 0.95 1.18 -12.19
C PRO A 105 1.03 2.63 -12.66
N LEU A 106 0.75 2.86 -13.95
CA LEU A 106 0.51 4.22 -14.43
C LEU A 106 -0.90 4.63 -14.05
N ILE A 107 -1.02 5.67 -13.22
CA ILE A 107 -2.30 6.31 -12.93
C ILE A 107 -2.75 7.10 -14.17
N ILE A 108 -3.86 6.69 -14.77
CA ILE A 108 -4.47 7.35 -15.94
C ILE A 108 -5.37 8.49 -15.47
N SER A 109 -6.29 8.19 -14.55
CA SER A 109 -7.24 9.16 -14.00
C SER A 109 -7.72 8.76 -12.62
N TYR A 110 -8.28 9.71 -11.89
CA TYR A 110 -8.85 9.48 -10.55
C TYR A 110 -10.03 10.42 -10.33
N GLY A 111 -11.09 9.88 -9.74
CA GLY A 111 -12.36 10.56 -9.57
C GLY A 111 -12.79 10.61 -8.11
N GLU A 112 -13.41 11.72 -7.71
CA GLU A 112 -14.09 11.84 -6.42
C GLU A 112 -15.59 11.60 -6.57
N HIS A 113 -16.18 10.92 -5.59
CA HIS A 113 -17.60 10.59 -5.55
C HIS A 113 -18.30 11.28 -4.40
N GLU A 114 -19.55 11.71 -4.62
CA GLU A 114 -20.40 12.16 -3.51
C GLU A 114 -20.81 10.96 -2.66
N PRO A 115 -20.85 11.10 -1.32
CA PRO A 115 -21.40 10.08 -0.46
C PRO A 115 -22.85 9.79 -0.86
N VAL A 116 -23.17 8.52 -1.07
CA VAL A 116 -24.55 8.07 -1.29
C VAL A 116 -25.11 7.60 0.06
N PRO A 117 -26.20 8.20 0.56
CA PRO A 117 -26.83 7.76 1.80
C PRO A 117 -27.12 6.25 1.78
N GLY A 118 -26.78 5.55 2.87
CA GLY A 118 -27.02 4.11 3.01
C GLY A 118 -26.01 3.19 2.33
N LEU A 119 -24.98 3.71 1.65
CA LEU A 119 -23.88 2.92 1.10
C LEU A 119 -22.54 3.26 1.79
N PRO A 120 -21.60 2.29 1.85
CA PRO A 120 -20.25 2.56 2.35
C PRO A 120 -19.60 3.73 1.58
N PRO A 121 -18.97 4.70 2.26
CA PRO A 121 -18.45 5.90 1.62
C PRO A 121 -17.21 5.57 0.79
N THR A 122 -17.38 5.25 -0.49
CA THR A 122 -16.24 5.26 -1.43
C THR A 122 -16.03 6.69 -1.90
N ARG A 123 -14.91 7.30 -1.52
CA ARG A 123 -14.65 8.72 -1.80
C ARG A 123 -13.88 8.93 -3.10
N VAL A 124 -13.02 7.99 -3.46
CA VAL A 124 -12.13 8.09 -4.61
C VAL A 124 -12.17 6.81 -5.42
N SER A 125 -11.97 6.92 -6.73
CA SER A 125 -11.68 5.79 -7.62
C SER A 125 -10.47 6.10 -8.47
N ILE A 126 -9.69 5.09 -8.81
CA ILE A 126 -8.40 5.23 -9.51
C ILE A 126 -8.41 4.33 -10.74
N LEU A 127 -8.29 4.92 -11.92
CA LEU A 127 -8.08 4.23 -13.17
C LEU A 127 -6.57 4.14 -13.46
N MET A 128 -6.08 2.94 -13.68
CA MET A 128 -4.65 2.68 -13.88
C MET A 128 -4.39 1.53 -14.85
N THR A 129 -3.16 1.41 -15.30
CA THR A 129 -2.71 0.31 -16.17
C THR A 129 -2.58 -0.99 -15.38
N ARG A 130 -3.08 -2.10 -15.94
CA ARG A 130 -2.74 -3.45 -15.52
C ARG A 130 -1.26 -3.70 -15.75
N LEU A 131 -0.61 -4.23 -14.72
CA LEU A 131 0.75 -4.77 -14.79
C LEU A 131 0.70 -6.30 -14.97
N PRO A 132 1.70 -6.91 -15.62
CA PRO A 132 1.76 -8.35 -15.81
C PRO A 132 2.10 -9.05 -14.49
N GLY A 133 1.89 -10.36 -14.47
CA GLY A 133 2.27 -11.21 -13.36
C GLY A 133 1.13 -11.51 -12.38
N ALA A 134 1.49 -12.27 -11.35
CA ALA A 134 0.60 -12.65 -10.26
C ALA A 134 1.19 -12.16 -8.93
N ALA A 135 0.34 -12.07 -7.89
CA ALA A 135 0.82 -11.73 -6.56
C ALA A 135 1.85 -12.75 -6.06
N LEU A 136 2.95 -12.29 -5.47
CA LEU A 136 4.02 -13.16 -4.94
C LEU A 136 3.46 -14.19 -3.95
N GLY A 137 2.48 -13.77 -3.13
CA GLY A 137 1.77 -14.68 -2.23
C GLY A 137 1.21 -15.93 -2.90
N ASP A 138 0.71 -15.80 -4.12
CA ASP A 138 0.04 -16.87 -4.85
C ASP A 138 1.06 -17.81 -5.52
N VAL A 139 2.20 -17.28 -5.96
CA VAL A 139 3.17 -18.03 -6.79
C VAL A 139 4.48 -18.39 -6.07
N HIS A 140 4.72 -17.94 -4.83
CA HIS A 140 6.00 -18.11 -4.15
C HIS A 140 6.52 -19.55 -4.09
N LYS A 141 5.63 -20.56 -4.04
CA LYS A 141 6.00 -21.98 -3.99
C LYS A 141 6.52 -22.53 -5.32
N GLU A 142 6.18 -21.87 -6.41
CA GLU A 142 6.54 -22.27 -7.78
C GLU A 142 7.83 -21.59 -8.25
N LEU A 143 8.24 -20.52 -7.56
CA LEU A 143 9.42 -19.75 -7.92
C LEU A 143 10.71 -20.47 -7.49
N PRO A 144 11.69 -20.64 -8.41
CA PRO A 144 13.03 -21.08 -8.05
C PRO A 144 13.68 -20.16 -7.01
N PRO A 145 14.58 -20.69 -6.15
CA PRO A 145 15.26 -19.90 -5.14
C PRO A 145 15.99 -18.66 -5.68
N GLU A 146 16.57 -18.77 -6.89
CA GLU A 146 17.26 -17.68 -7.58
C GLU A 146 16.32 -16.52 -7.95
N GLN A 147 15.10 -16.83 -8.39
CA GLN A 147 14.09 -15.81 -8.69
C GLN A 147 13.58 -15.15 -7.41
N LEU A 148 13.33 -15.91 -6.35
CA LEU A 148 12.98 -15.35 -5.04
C LEU A 148 14.07 -14.41 -4.49
N GLN A 149 15.34 -14.77 -4.69
CA GLN A 149 16.47 -13.92 -4.32
C GLN A 149 16.51 -12.62 -5.13
N THR A 150 16.23 -12.70 -6.43
CA THR A 150 16.12 -11.53 -7.32
C THR A 150 15.01 -10.59 -6.84
N ILE A 151 13.81 -11.13 -6.61
CA ILE A 151 12.65 -10.39 -6.09
C ILE A 151 12.96 -9.72 -4.75
N CYS A 152 13.62 -10.46 -3.83
CA CYS A 152 14.05 -9.93 -2.54
C CYS A 152 15.04 -8.77 -2.70
N SER A 153 15.99 -8.90 -3.63
CA SER A 153 16.97 -7.85 -3.93
C SER A 153 16.30 -6.60 -4.50
N GLU A 154 15.43 -6.75 -5.51
CA GLU A 154 14.71 -5.63 -6.14
C GLU A 154 13.85 -4.87 -5.12
N LEU A 155 13.12 -5.61 -4.27
CA LEU A 155 12.34 -5.00 -3.21
C LEU A 155 13.23 -4.28 -2.20
N ARG A 156 14.34 -4.91 -1.76
CA ARG A 156 15.29 -4.25 -0.84
C ARG A 156 15.78 -2.93 -1.44
N THR A 157 16.16 -2.92 -2.71
CA THR A 157 16.60 -1.70 -3.39
C THR A 157 15.53 -0.61 -3.40
N MET A 158 14.26 -0.95 -3.67
CA MET A 158 13.16 0.03 -3.60
C MET A 158 12.96 0.57 -2.18
N LEU A 159 12.98 -0.31 -1.17
CA LEU A 159 12.82 0.07 0.24
C LEU A 159 13.96 0.97 0.73
N GLU A 160 15.21 0.65 0.37
CA GLU A 160 16.39 1.45 0.71
C GLU A 160 16.32 2.81 0.02
N THR A 161 16.01 2.84 -1.29
CA THR A 161 15.88 4.08 -2.06
C THR A 161 14.86 5.03 -1.43
N MET A 162 13.67 4.55 -1.08
CA MET A 162 12.63 5.42 -0.51
C MET A 162 12.95 5.88 0.92
N ARG A 163 13.73 5.09 1.68
CA ARG A 163 14.17 5.47 3.04
C ARG A 163 15.22 6.57 3.03
N GLU A 164 15.96 6.75 1.95
CA GLU A 164 16.95 7.83 1.80
C GLU A 164 16.32 9.21 1.57
N TRP A 165 15.07 9.25 1.09
CA TRP A 165 14.37 10.49 0.82
C TRP A 165 14.21 11.34 2.08
N LYS A 166 14.49 12.64 1.95
CA LYS A 166 14.32 13.59 3.05
C LYS A 166 12.89 14.11 3.08
N HIS A 167 12.36 14.23 4.30
CA HIS A 167 11.05 14.83 4.53
C HIS A 167 11.00 16.24 3.91
N PRO A 168 10.01 16.57 3.06
CA PRO A 168 10.02 17.82 2.29
C PRO A 168 10.02 19.08 3.16
N GLN A 169 9.48 19.00 4.37
CA GLN A 169 9.39 20.12 5.32
C GLN A 169 10.45 20.03 6.43
N GLY A 170 11.38 19.06 6.35
CA GLY A 170 12.21 18.66 7.48
C GLY A 170 11.39 18.07 8.63
N GLY A 171 12.05 17.54 9.66
CA GLY A 171 11.42 17.19 10.93
C GLY A 171 11.08 15.70 11.14
N GLN A 172 10.35 15.46 12.24
CA GLN A 172 9.97 14.13 12.77
C GLN A 172 8.46 13.87 12.64
N ARG A 173 7.82 14.52 11.67
CA ARG A 173 6.37 14.48 11.50
C ARG A 173 5.94 13.17 10.87
N VAL A 174 5.02 12.44 11.52
CA VAL A 174 4.39 11.24 10.97
C VAL A 174 3.13 11.64 10.23
N CYS A 175 3.12 11.51 8.90
CA CYS A 175 2.00 11.94 8.06
C CYS A 175 2.06 11.30 6.66
N SER A 176 0.98 11.44 5.88
CA SER A 176 0.99 11.04 4.47
C SER A 176 1.96 11.90 3.66
N ILE A 177 2.23 11.52 2.41
CA ILE A 177 3.03 12.33 1.48
C ILE A 177 2.51 13.76 1.30
N SER A 178 1.20 13.97 1.47
CA SER A 178 0.53 15.27 1.37
C SER A 178 0.46 16.02 2.71
N GLY A 179 1.08 15.49 3.77
CA GLY A 179 1.02 16.06 5.12
C GLY A 179 -0.30 15.82 5.86
N THR A 180 -1.11 14.87 5.39
CA THR A 180 -2.42 14.49 5.97
C THR A 180 -2.31 13.20 6.81
N SER A 181 -3.43 12.54 7.09
CA SER A 181 -3.46 11.29 7.83
C SER A 181 -2.92 10.09 7.03
N ILE A 182 -2.28 9.15 7.72
CA ILE A 182 -1.94 7.84 7.16
C ILE A 182 -3.06 6.82 7.44
N VAL A 183 -3.09 5.73 6.67
CA VAL A 183 -4.02 4.62 6.87
C VAL A 183 -3.30 3.43 7.49
N SER A 184 -3.87 2.84 8.53
CA SER A 184 -3.32 1.62 9.15
C SER A 184 -4.37 0.80 9.88
N ALA A 185 -4.38 -0.52 9.67
CA ALA A 185 -5.17 -1.47 10.45
C ALA A 185 -4.73 -1.63 11.92
N ARG A 186 -3.90 -0.71 12.43
CA ARG A 186 -3.49 -0.66 13.83
C ARG A 186 -4.35 0.23 14.71
N VAL A 187 -5.20 1.08 14.15
CA VAL A 187 -6.08 1.96 14.92
C VAL A 187 -7.54 1.78 14.53
N PRO A 188 -8.49 2.10 15.41
CA PRO A 188 -9.90 2.25 15.05
C PRO A 188 -10.04 3.16 13.82
N ASP A 189 -11.03 2.85 12.96
CA ASP A 189 -11.31 3.55 11.70
C ASP A 189 -10.15 3.59 10.69
N HIS A 190 -9.07 2.87 10.97
CA HIS A 190 -7.87 2.80 10.15
C HIS A 190 -7.15 4.13 9.90
N ILE A 191 -7.46 5.22 10.62
CA ILE A 191 -6.93 6.55 10.33
C ILE A 191 -6.05 7.03 11.48
N ILE A 192 -4.80 7.35 11.19
CA ILE A 192 -3.90 8.02 12.13
C ILE A 192 -3.69 9.45 11.62
N GLY A 193 -4.11 10.44 12.41
CA GLY A 193 -3.95 11.85 12.06
C GLY A 193 -2.46 12.23 11.96
N PRO A 194 -2.14 13.34 11.27
CA PRO A 194 -0.75 13.81 11.25
C PRO A 194 -0.26 14.07 12.67
N CYS A 195 0.96 13.61 12.97
CA CYS A 195 1.58 13.73 14.28
C CYS A 195 2.87 14.53 14.15
N GLU A 196 3.04 15.57 14.96
CA GLU A 196 4.23 16.44 14.91
C GLU A 196 5.50 15.74 15.45
N SER A 197 5.33 14.64 16.19
CA SER A 197 6.42 13.83 16.72
C SER A 197 6.04 12.34 16.77
N GLU A 198 7.06 11.48 16.88
CA GLU A 198 6.87 10.06 17.17
C GLU A 198 6.13 9.85 18.52
N SER A 199 6.33 10.74 19.50
CA SER A 199 5.60 10.67 20.78
C SER A 199 4.09 10.86 20.59
N ASP A 200 3.67 11.78 19.73
CA ASP A 200 2.25 12.02 19.46
C ASP A 200 1.62 10.88 18.67
N PHE A 201 2.38 10.30 17.75
CA PHE A 201 2.01 9.08 17.04
C PHE A 201 1.78 7.90 18.00
N ASN A 202 2.73 7.70 18.90
CA ASN A 202 2.67 6.69 19.95
C ASN A 202 1.48 6.85 20.91
N LYS A 203 1.08 8.09 21.22
CA LYS A 203 -0.16 8.37 21.98
C LYS A 203 -1.41 7.95 21.21
N GLN A 204 -1.49 8.24 19.91
CA GLN A 204 -2.63 7.82 19.08
C GLN A 204 -2.76 6.29 19.01
N LEU A 205 -1.63 5.58 18.88
CA LEU A 205 -1.62 4.10 18.89
C LEU A 205 -2.11 3.52 20.22
N LEU A 206 -1.83 4.19 21.33
CA LEU A 206 -2.25 3.77 22.67
C LEU A 206 -3.65 4.19 23.07
N ALA A 207 -4.22 5.23 22.47
CA ALA A 207 -5.54 5.75 22.84
C ALA A 207 -6.65 4.68 22.92
N PRO A 208 -6.68 3.63 22.06
CA PRO A 208 -7.69 2.57 22.15
C PRO A 208 -7.42 1.50 23.21
N ALA A 209 -6.26 1.53 23.88
CA ALA A 209 -5.86 0.51 24.85
C ALA A 209 -6.76 0.55 26.10
N ARG A 210 -7.29 -0.61 26.49
CA ARG A 210 -8.16 -0.73 27.68
C ARG A 210 -7.42 -1.39 28.85
N PRO A 211 -7.36 -0.76 30.04
CA PRO A 211 -6.88 -1.41 31.25
C PRO A 211 -7.84 -2.55 31.65
N GLY A 212 -7.31 -3.68 32.11
CA GLY A 212 -8.13 -4.79 32.66
C GLY A 212 -8.04 -6.12 31.92
N ARG A 213 -7.27 -6.20 30.82
CA ARG A 213 -6.96 -7.48 30.15
C ARG A 213 -5.85 -8.24 30.88
N LYS A 214 -5.83 -9.58 30.76
CA LYS A 214 -4.74 -10.42 31.31
C LYS A 214 -3.37 -9.90 30.82
N ASN A 215 -2.43 -9.78 31.76
CA ASN A 215 -1.06 -9.28 31.57
C ASN A 215 -0.96 -7.81 31.08
N SER A 216 -1.97 -6.97 31.34
CA SER A 216 -1.94 -5.56 30.93
C SER A 216 -0.71 -4.82 31.49
N LYS A 217 -0.32 -5.05 32.75
CA LYS A 217 0.83 -4.36 33.37
C LYS A 217 2.15 -4.64 32.64
N GLU A 218 2.43 -5.90 32.32
CA GLU A 218 3.63 -6.30 31.57
C GLU A 218 3.62 -5.73 30.15
N LYS A 219 2.46 -5.78 29.47
CA LYS A 219 2.31 -5.18 28.14
C LYS A 219 2.56 -3.68 28.16
N PHE A 220 1.99 -2.95 29.13
CA PHE A 220 2.26 -1.52 29.29
C PHE A 220 3.73 -1.22 29.62
N ALA A 221 4.42 -2.09 30.37
CA ALA A 221 5.84 -1.92 30.64
C ALA A 221 6.70 -2.07 29.36
N ARG A 222 6.40 -3.06 28.51
CA ARG A 222 7.03 -3.21 27.19
C ARG A 222 6.73 -2.00 26.29
N VAL A 223 5.49 -1.51 26.32
CA VAL A 223 5.09 -0.31 25.60
C VAL A 223 5.94 0.90 25.96
N LYS A 224 6.13 1.12 27.26
CA LYS A 224 6.95 2.24 27.76
C LYS A 224 8.41 2.16 27.34
N LYS A 225 8.98 0.94 27.21
CA LYS A 225 10.36 0.78 26.74
C LYS A 225 10.53 1.26 25.31
N LEU A 226 9.63 0.90 24.39
CA LEU A 226 9.70 1.37 23.01
C LEU A 226 9.52 2.89 22.91
N HIS A 227 8.62 3.47 23.70
CA HIS A 227 8.41 4.92 23.71
C HIS A 227 9.63 5.73 24.17
N ALA A 228 10.62 5.06 24.77
CA ALA A 228 11.91 5.65 25.11
C ALA A 228 12.95 5.53 23.98
N MET A 229 12.71 4.68 22.97
CA MET A 229 13.53 4.60 21.77
C MET A 229 13.22 5.78 20.85
N GLN A 230 14.22 6.24 20.12
CA GLN A 230 14.07 7.29 19.11
C GLN A 230 14.34 6.70 17.74
N HIS A 231 13.41 6.89 16.82
CA HIS A 231 13.53 6.38 15.47
C HIS A 231 13.63 7.49 14.45
N SER A 232 14.30 7.19 13.34
CA SER A 232 14.24 8.07 12.18
C SER A 232 12.86 7.99 11.54
N ILE A 233 12.31 9.14 11.13
CA ILE A 233 11.11 9.19 10.31
C ILE A 233 11.51 9.10 8.84
N VAL A 234 11.04 8.06 8.17
CA VAL A 234 11.39 7.72 6.79
C VAL A 234 10.12 7.50 5.97
N PHE A 235 10.23 7.58 4.64
CA PHE A 235 9.12 7.24 3.77
C PHE A 235 8.92 5.73 3.74
N THR A 236 7.67 5.29 3.91
CA THR A 236 7.26 3.89 3.97
C THR A 236 6.12 3.64 2.99
N HIS A 237 6.04 2.42 2.46
CA HIS A 237 4.86 1.91 1.77
C HIS A 237 3.69 1.75 2.75
N GLY A 238 3.99 1.30 3.97
CA GLY A 238 3.04 1.22 5.08
C GLY A 238 2.14 -0.01 5.07
N ASP A 239 2.08 -0.75 3.95
CA ASP A 239 1.40 -2.05 3.84
C ASP A 239 2.22 -3.09 3.06
N LEU A 240 3.41 -3.43 3.57
CA LEU A 240 4.30 -4.43 2.96
C LEU A 240 3.75 -5.86 3.13
N LYS A 241 2.82 -6.25 2.26
CA LYS A 241 2.24 -7.59 2.19
C LYS A 241 2.65 -8.31 0.91
N HIS A 242 2.78 -9.63 0.98
CA HIS A 242 3.19 -10.45 -0.16
C HIS A 242 2.25 -10.34 -1.37
N HIS A 243 0.97 -9.96 -1.18
CA HIS A 243 0.04 -9.75 -2.29
C HIS A 243 0.14 -8.37 -2.95
N ASN A 244 0.88 -7.44 -2.33
CA ASN A 244 1.17 -6.12 -2.88
C ASN A 244 2.41 -6.11 -3.80
N LEU A 245 2.99 -7.28 -4.05
CA LEU A 245 4.09 -7.49 -4.98
C LEU A 245 3.62 -8.40 -6.11
N LEU A 246 3.60 -7.88 -7.33
CA LEU A 246 3.39 -8.68 -8.53
C LEU A 246 4.73 -9.26 -8.99
N VAL A 247 4.69 -10.48 -9.51
CA VAL A 247 5.85 -11.23 -10.02
C VAL A 247 5.59 -11.69 -11.44
N HIS A 248 6.54 -11.42 -12.32
CA HIS A 248 6.54 -11.89 -13.70
C HIS A 248 7.98 -12.17 -14.13
N ASP A 249 8.22 -13.35 -14.69
CA ASP A 249 9.54 -13.80 -15.16
C ASP A 249 10.67 -13.65 -14.12
N GLY A 250 10.36 -13.86 -12.84
CA GLY A 250 11.33 -13.77 -11.74
C GLY A 250 11.68 -12.34 -11.29
N HIS A 251 10.98 -11.33 -11.80
CA HIS A 251 11.16 -9.91 -11.46
C HIS A 251 9.89 -9.33 -10.84
N VAL A 252 10.00 -8.13 -10.26
CA VAL A 252 8.88 -7.36 -9.69
C VAL A 252 8.37 -6.33 -10.70
N PRO A 253 7.38 -6.66 -11.57
CA PRO A 253 6.75 -5.70 -12.46
C PRO A 253 5.85 -4.69 -11.75
N GLY A 254 5.46 -4.95 -10.50
CA GLY A 254 4.50 -4.15 -9.78
C GLY A 254 4.65 -4.19 -8.27
N PHE A 255 4.98 -3.05 -7.67
CA PHE A 255 4.77 -2.78 -6.25
C PHE A 255 3.52 -1.90 -6.11
N ILE A 256 2.43 -2.48 -5.58
CA ILE A 256 1.08 -1.91 -5.66
C ILE A 256 0.52 -1.63 -4.25
N ASP A 257 -0.63 -0.94 -4.23
CA ASP A 257 -1.41 -0.62 -3.01
C ASP A 257 -0.75 0.39 -2.05
N TRP A 258 -0.40 1.55 -2.59
CA TRP A 258 0.27 2.65 -1.86
C TRP A 258 -0.69 3.50 -0.98
N GLU A 259 -1.85 2.97 -0.58
CA GLU A 259 -2.84 3.74 0.19
C GLU A 259 -2.40 4.09 1.61
N SER A 260 -1.49 3.27 2.16
CA SER A 260 -0.89 3.44 3.49
C SER A 260 0.44 4.19 3.46
N ALA A 261 0.90 4.63 2.28
CA ALA A 261 2.22 5.22 2.13
C ALA A 261 2.34 6.57 2.83
N GLY A 262 3.46 6.78 3.51
CA GLY A 262 3.70 7.98 4.29
C GLY A 262 5.00 7.96 5.07
N TRP A 263 5.27 9.10 5.71
CA TRP A 263 6.38 9.31 6.63
C TRP A 263 6.04 8.66 7.96
N CYS A 264 6.78 7.62 8.34
CA CYS A 264 6.56 6.84 9.56
C CYS A 264 7.91 6.50 10.22
N PRO A 265 7.92 6.08 11.49
CA PRO A 265 9.12 5.52 12.12
C PRO A 265 9.68 4.36 11.29
N GLU A 266 11.00 4.23 11.19
CA GLU A 266 11.68 3.26 10.31
C GLU A 266 11.34 1.78 10.57
N TYR A 267 10.93 1.45 11.80
CA TYR A 267 10.48 0.10 12.17
C TYR A 267 9.09 -0.23 11.59
N TRP A 268 8.29 0.79 11.27
CA TRP A 268 6.86 0.68 10.96
C TRP A 268 6.58 -0.28 9.82
N GLU A 269 7.33 -0.20 8.73
CA GLU A 269 7.14 -1.06 7.55
C GLU A 269 7.17 -2.56 7.93
N PHE A 270 8.22 -2.97 8.62
CA PHE A 270 8.47 -4.37 8.93
C PHE A 270 7.57 -4.87 10.05
N THR A 271 7.35 -4.07 11.09
CA THR A 271 6.43 -4.50 12.14
C THR A 271 4.99 -4.58 11.62
N THR A 272 4.64 -3.82 10.57
CA THR A 272 3.30 -3.91 9.93
C THR A 272 3.17 -5.21 9.16
N ALA A 273 4.21 -5.56 8.41
CA ALA A 273 4.29 -6.82 7.69
C ALA A 273 4.14 -8.01 8.64
N LEU A 274 4.80 -7.96 9.81
CA LEU A 274 4.99 -9.10 10.71
C LEU A 274 4.02 -9.18 11.90
N LYS A 275 3.22 -8.14 12.18
CA LYS A 275 2.29 -8.06 13.33
C LYS A 275 1.49 -9.35 13.61
N PHE A 276 0.96 -9.97 12.56
CA PHE A 276 0.15 -11.19 12.62
C PHE A 276 0.79 -12.37 11.89
N CYS A 277 2.08 -12.24 11.52
CA CYS A 277 2.82 -13.26 10.79
C CYS A 277 3.41 -14.26 11.79
N SER A 278 3.15 -15.55 11.61
CA SER A 278 3.86 -16.60 12.36
C SER A 278 5.30 -16.70 11.87
N GLU A 279 6.19 -17.15 12.75
CA GLU A 279 7.61 -17.35 12.44
C GLU A 279 7.81 -18.49 11.43
N ASP A 280 6.93 -19.50 11.45
CA ASP A 280 6.94 -20.60 10.47
C ASP A 280 6.40 -20.20 9.07
N PHE A 281 5.91 -18.98 8.88
CA PHE A 281 5.37 -18.54 7.59
C PHE A 281 6.50 -17.94 6.73
N TRP A 282 6.62 -18.37 5.47
CA TRP A 282 7.70 -17.97 4.56
C TRP A 282 7.90 -16.44 4.45
N TRP A 283 6.81 -15.66 4.58
CA TRP A 283 6.89 -14.19 4.52
C TRP A 283 7.66 -13.60 5.70
N TYR A 284 7.70 -14.29 6.85
CA TYR A 284 8.51 -13.91 8.00
C TYR A 284 10.00 -13.91 7.61
N ASP A 285 10.50 -15.05 7.14
CA ASP A 285 11.89 -15.20 6.67
C ASP A 285 12.22 -14.25 5.52
N PHE A 286 11.26 -14.04 4.61
CA PHE A 286 11.43 -13.09 3.51
C PHE A 286 11.66 -11.66 4.05
N ASN A 287 10.88 -11.21 5.04
CA ASN A 287 11.07 -9.91 5.69
C ASN A 287 12.36 -9.85 6.52
N MET A 288 12.76 -10.95 7.17
CA MET A 288 14.05 -11.01 7.86
C MET A 288 15.21 -10.71 6.91
N LYS A 289 15.17 -11.29 5.69
CA LYS A 289 16.15 -11.00 4.63
C LYS A 289 16.09 -9.54 4.18
N LEU A 290 14.91 -8.91 4.15
CA LEU A 290 14.77 -7.49 3.78
C LEU A 290 15.32 -6.52 4.82
N GLY A 291 15.54 -6.95 6.06
CA GLY A 291 16.08 -6.12 7.14
C GLY A 291 15.18 -6.00 8.37
N ALA A 292 14.08 -6.76 8.44
CA ALA A 292 13.21 -6.77 9.62
C ALA A 292 13.91 -7.24 10.91
N SER A 293 15.02 -7.98 10.80
CA SER A 293 15.81 -8.44 11.95
C SER A 293 16.37 -7.31 12.80
N ARG A 294 16.47 -6.08 12.27
CA ARG A 294 16.89 -4.89 13.00
C ARG A 294 15.83 -4.39 13.99
N TYR A 295 14.57 -4.77 13.79
CA TYR A 295 13.41 -4.20 14.48
C TYR A 295 12.65 -5.23 15.33
N MET A 296 13.38 -6.21 15.88
CA MET A 296 12.77 -7.32 16.63
C MET A 296 12.21 -6.87 17.99
N GLU A 297 12.85 -5.93 18.66
CA GLU A 297 12.35 -5.37 19.92
C GLU A 297 11.05 -4.57 19.69
N GLU A 298 10.99 -3.82 18.60
CA GLU A 298 9.85 -3.05 18.13
C GLU A 298 8.70 -3.98 17.70
N LEU A 299 9.00 -5.14 17.11
CA LEU A 299 8.00 -6.15 16.80
C LEU A 299 7.37 -6.74 18.07
N GLU A 300 8.15 -6.97 19.13
CA GLU A 300 7.61 -7.42 20.42
C GLU A 300 6.68 -6.38 21.05
N TYR A 301 7.04 -5.10 20.95
CA TYR A 301 6.16 -3.99 21.31
C TYR A 301 4.84 -4.05 20.55
N GLU A 302 4.89 -4.18 19.22
CA GLU A 302 3.70 -4.16 18.38
C GLU A 302 2.76 -5.33 18.71
N ARG A 303 3.32 -6.52 18.97
CA ARG A 303 2.56 -7.68 19.47
C ARG A 303 1.92 -7.39 20.83
N ALA A 304 2.63 -6.73 21.74
CA ALA A 304 2.10 -6.33 23.05
C ALA A 304 0.97 -5.29 22.94
N LEU A 305 1.17 -4.25 22.13
CA LEU A 305 0.21 -3.19 21.83
C LEU A 305 -1.06 -3.77 21.21
N THR A 306 -0.91 -4.65 20.21
CA THR A 306 -2.04 -5.35 19.57
C THR A 306 -2.87 -6.10 20.60
N GLY A 307 -2.23 -6.76 21.57
CA GLY A 307 -2.95 -7.42 22.66
C GLY A 307 -3.74 -6.48 23.57
N LEU A 308 -3.35 -5.21 23.67
CA LEU A 308 -4.04 -4.17 24.43
C LEU A 308 -5.19 -3.53 23.64
N THR A 309 -5.02 -3.35 22.33
CA THR A 309 -5.96 -2.64 21.46
C THR A 309 -6.92 -3.56 20.71
N SER A 310 -6.71 -4.89 20.68
CA SER A 310 -7.46 -5.77 19.78
C SER A 310 -8.99 -5.74 19.90
N GLY A 311 -9.55 -5.40 21.06
CA GLY A 311 -11.01 -5.27 21.23
C GLY A 311 -11.57 -3.89 20.93
N SER A 312 -10.74 -2.96 20.46
CA SER A 312 -11.18 -1.69 19.88
C SER A 312 -11.37 -1.78 18.36
N TYR A 313 -10.90 -2.87 17.72
CA TYR A 313 -11.06 -3.12 16.28
C TYR A 313 -12.44 -3.68 15.89
N SER A 314 -13.38 -3.80 16.83
CA SER A 314 -14.71 -4.34 16.56
C SER A 314 -15.65 -3.29 15.95
N PHE A 315 -16.22 -3.68 14.81
CA PHE A 315 -17.32 -3.08 14.02
C PHE A 315 -16.93 -2.01 13.00
N LEU A 316 -16.43 -2.43 11.83
CA LEU A 316 -16.76 -1.86 10.51
C LEU A 316 -16.30 -2.88 9.44
N TYR A 317 -17.04 -3.98 9.31
CA TYR A 317 -17.06 -4.80 8.08
C TYR A 317 -18.18 -4.27 7.18
#